data_AF-A0A7V5P198-F1
#
_entry.id   AF-A0A7V5P198-F1
#
_cell.length_a   1.000
_cell.length_b   1.000
_cell.length_c   1.000
_cell.angle_alpha   90.00
_cell.angle_beta   90.00
_cell.angle_gamma   90.00
#
_symmetry.space_group_name_H-M   'P 1'
#
loop_
_entity.id
_entity.type
_entity.pdbx_description
1 polymer ?
#
loop_
_entity_poly.entity_id
_entity_poly.type
_entity_poly.pdbx_seq_one_letter_code
_entity_poly.pdbx_strand_id
1 'polypeptide(L)'
;MHSKEKTYLSLFLEVARHISSTLEIDKVLDLIVKKVAEVIGVEAATIRLLDPSGKKLYLAAAYGLSKEYLNRGPVDAEKSIAEALSGNPVAIFDAVHDPRVAYSEAVRKEGIKSILAVPIQIRGRVIGVLRLLSRKPRLFTDDEIDFATALAEQCGIAIENARMYEAQRKQLRYFETLNEIGKALNSIRDLNEILNLIVTKLPEVMNLKGCTIRLLDLSGQKLELVASYGLSKEYLSRGSIDDELSTHQALQGEPVIIYDATTDPRIRYQEEAKKEGIASILAVPIIVHNRIIGVLRLHTAKPRHFDEAEINFVMAVAEQSGIAIQNALYYKKINNILTQLEEEHKFLGTVIDSLAAGLVVIDSKKHLAMVNKRILEEHGFKYEETIGRKCYEVLKTCRRDLCPLEKVRQKKEPASYITSLKAGNEEKHYEVTLSPVIGSSGEVEHFIEIVRDITAQLKLQQEQMERERLEGVLQLARTVAHELNTPMFAALGTAQLALSDLKEDDPIYEDLQIIVRNLKKMAELTKKMAHITHYETKDYVGDVKILDLEKAADGGQKK
;
A
#
# COMPACT_ATOMS: atom_id res chain seq x y z
N MET A 1 25.19 54.31 60.38
CA MET A 1 24.55 53.02 60.02
C MET A 1 23.52 53.14 58.90
N HIS A 2 22.55 54.07 58.95
CA HIS A 2 21.45 54.19 57.96
C HIS A 2 21.79 54.30 56.45
N SER A 3 23.03 54.58 56.04
CA SER A 3 23.38 54.73 54.62
C SER A 3 23.68 53.39 53.93
N LYS A 4 24.27 52.41 54.62
CA LYS A 4 24.63 51.11 54.01
C LYS A 4 23.40 50.23 53.80
N GLU A 5 22.52 50.16 54.80
CA GLU A 5 21.24 49.42 54.73
C GLU A 5 20.36 49.92 53.58
N LYS A 6 20.31 51.24 53.34
CA LYS A 6 19.59 51.82 52.19
C LYS A 6 20.20 51.39 50.86
N THR A 7 21.52 51.33 50.75
CA THR A 7 22.20 50.85 49.54
C THR A 7 21.94 49.36 49.30
N TYR A 8 22.00 48.53 50.36
CA TYR A 8 21.70 47.10 50.28
C TYR A 8 20.26 46.86 49.84
N LEU A 9 19.30 47.53 50.47
CA LEU A 9 17.88 47.44 50.11
C LEU A 9 17.63 47.93 48.68
N SER A 10 18.25 49.03 48.26
CA SER A 10 18.13 49.56 46.89
C SER A 10 18.64 48.55 45.86
N LEU A 11 19.81 47.96 46.10
CA LEU A 11 20.36 46.94 45.20
C LEU A 11 19.48 45.69 45.17
N PHE A 12 19.03 45.21 46.33
CA PHE A 12 18.13 44.07 46.41
C PHE A 12 16.85 44.30 45.59
N LEU A 13 16.22 45.48 45.72
CA LEU A 13 15.03 45.85 44.96
C LEU A 13 15.30 46.04 43.46
N GLU A 14 16.49 46.48 43.07
CA GLU A 14 16.92 46.57 41.66
C GLU A 14 17.09 45.18 41.06
N VAL A 15 17.81 44.28 41.75
CA VAL A 15 18.01 42.88 41.34
C VAL A 15 16.68 42.15 41.24
N ALA A 16 15.82 42.25 42.27
CA ALA A 16 14.50 41.62 42.26
C ALA A 16 13.63 42.11 41.09
N ARG A 17 13.65 43.41 40.78
CA ARG A 17 12.95 43.97 39.60
C ARG A 17 13.51 43.42 38.30
N HIS A 18 14.84 43.39 38.15
CA HIS A 18 15.46 42.84 36.95
C HIS A 18 15.16 41.36 36.74
N ILE A 19 15.19 40.56 37.81
CA ILE A 19 14.82 39.13 37.78
C ILE A 19 13.36 38.96 37.29
N SER A 20 12.46 39.85 37.71
CA SER A 20 11.07 39.80 37.27
C SER A 20 10.85 40.30 35.82
N SER A 21 11.77 41.11 35.28
CA SER A 21 11.57 41.80 34.00
C SER A 21 12.34 41.22 32.82
N THR A 22 13.36 40.39 33.05
CA THR A 22 14.15 39.76 31.97
C THR A 22 14.27 38.25 32.18
N LEU A 23 14.18 37.51 31.08
CA LEU A 23 14.32 36.06 31.03
C LEU A 23 15.72 35.64 30.56
N GLU A 24 16.59 36.61 30.25
CA GLU A 24 17.98 36.36 29.87
C GLU A 24 18.84 36.15 31.11
N ILE A 25 18.93 34.89 31.55
CA ILE A 25 19.64 34.47 32.76
C ILE A 25 21.08 34.99 32.80
N ASP A 26 21.83 34.91 31.71
CA ASP A 26 23.23 35.33 31.66
C ASP A 26 23.37 36.82 31.97
N LYS A 27 22.49 37.66 31.42
CA LYS A 27 22.46 39.11 31.70
C LYS A 27 22.14 39.40 33.17
N VAL A 28 21.24 38.62 33.77
CA VAL A 28 20.88 38.77 35.18
C VAL A 28 22.05 38.38 36.07
N LEU A 29 22.70 37.24 35.80
CA LEU A 29 23.84 36.76 36.59
C LEU A 29 25.04 37.70 36.47
N ASP A 30 25.35 38.20 35.27
CA ASP A 30 26.40 39.21 35.03
C ASP A 30 26.14 40.52 35.77
N LEU A 31 24.89 40.99 35.77
CA LEU A 31 24.48 42.16 36.53
C LEU A 31 24.70 41.94 38.03
N ILE A 32 24.31 40.78 38.55
CA ILE A 32 24.43 40.47 39.97
C ILE A 32 25.89 40.43 40.40
N VAL A 33 26.77 39.68 39.72
CA VAL A 33 28.19 39.58 40.11
C VAL A 33 28.89 40.95 40.10
N LYS A 34 28.53 41.83 39.17
CA LYS A 34 29.08 43.18 39.11
C LYS A 34 28.56 44.04 40.27
N LYS A 35 27.25 44.11 40.46
CA LYS A 35 26.62 45.00 41.43
C LYS A 35 26.89 44.59 42.88
N VAL A 36 26.88 43.30 43.17
CA VAL A 36 27.19 42.78 44.51
C VAL A 36 28.62 43.09 44.90
N ALA A 37 29.57 43.00 43.96
CA ALA A 37 30.96 43.34 44.18
C ALA A 37 31.13 44.85 44.46
N GLU A 38 30.46 45.70 43.68
CA GLU A 38 30.45 47.16 43.87
C GLU A 38 29.87 47.57 45.24
N VAL A 39 28.73 46.99 45.65
CA VAL A 39 28.02 47.39 46.88
C VAL A 39 28.68 46.86 48.15
N ILE A 40 29.21 45.63 48.13
CA ILE A 40 30.00 45.10 49.25
C ILE A 40 31.40 45.73 49.26
N GLY A 41 31.87 46.24 48.12
CA GLY A 41 33.19 46.87 48.00
C GLY A 41 34.31 45.85 47.94
N VAL A 42 34.12 44.78 47.17
CA VAL A 42 35.15 43.79 46.84
C VAL A 42 35.56 43.92 45.38
N GLU A 43 36.77 43.48 45.05
CA GLU A 43 37.33 43.67 43.70
C GLU A 43 36.79 42.67 42.67
N ALA A 44 36.25 41.54 43.10
CA ALA A 44 35.81 40.47 42.21
C ALA A 44 34.65 39.64 42.77
N ALA A 45 33.89 39.03 41.86
CA ALA A 45 32.84 38.07 42.20
C ALA A 45 32.68 36.99 41.12
N THR A 46 32.21 35.80 41.51
CA THR A 46 31.85 34.73 40.57
C THR A 46 30.60 34.00 41.00
N ILE A 47 29.80 33.57 40.02
CA ILE A 47 28.73 32.60 40.20
C ILE A 47 29.13 31.31 39.50
N ARG A 48 29.13 30.21 40.25
CA ARG A 48 29.32 28.87 39.72
C ARG A 48 28.12 28.00 40.03
N LEU A 49 27.59 27.33 39.01
CA LEU A 49 26.39 26.52 39.12
C LEU A 49 26.74 25.04 38.96
N LEU A 50 25.99 24.20 39.68
CA LEU A 50 26.08 22.76 39.52
C LEU A 50 25.49 22.37 38.17
N ASP A 51 26.20 21.48 37.49
CA ASP A 51 25.68 20.76 36.36
C ASP A 51 24.48 19.87 36.75
N PRO A 52 23.70 19.35 35.79
CA PRO A 52 22.57 18.48 36.09
C PRO A 52 22.95 17.22 36.90
N SER A 53 24.20 16.76 36.81
CA SER A 53 24.70 15.62 37.60
C SER A 53 24.92 15.94 39.08
N GLY A 54 24.96 17.23 39.44
CA GLY A 54 25.21 17.72 40.79
C GLY A 54 26.65 17.54 41.26
N LYS A 55 27.58 17.22 40.34
CA LYS A 55 28.96 16.87 40.69
C LYS A 55 29.97 17.89 40.19
N LYS A 56 29.67 18.61 39.12
CA LYS A 56 30.62 19.56 38.52
C LYS A 56 30.07 20.97 38.58
N LEU A 57 30.94 21.92 38.92
CA LEU A 57 30.63 23.34 38.86
C LEU A 57 31.11 23.93 37.55
N TYR A 58 30.22 24.62 36.84
CA TYR A 58 30.58 25.45 35.69
C TYR A 58 30.49 26.94 36.05
N LEU A 59 31.30 27.76 35.39
CA LEU A 59 31.25 29.21 35.56
C LEU A 59 30.05 29.77 34.80
N ALA A 60 29.12 30.40 35.53
CA ALA A 60 27.94 31.03 34.93
C ALA A 60 28.14 32.54 34.74
N ALA A 61 28.79 33.21 35.69
CA ALA A 61 29.13 34.63 35.58
C ALA A 61 30.39 34.96 36.38
N ALA A 62 31.12 35.99 35.94
CA ALA A 62 32.33 36.46 36.62
C ALA A 62 32.52 37.97 36.45
N TYR A 63 33.09 38.60 37.46
CA TYR A 63 33.46 40.01 37.44
C TYR A 63 34.82 40.22 38.14
N GLY A 64 35.67 41.08 37.56
CA GLY A 64 36.91 41.56 38.19
C GLY A 64 38.10 40.60 38.22
N LEU A 65 38.01 39.43 37.56
CA LEU A 65 39.05 38.37 37.56
C LEU A 65 39.69 38.15 36.20
N SER A 66 40.96 37.73 36.19
CA SER A 66 41.67 37.33 34.98
C SER A 66 41.14 36.01 34.38
N LYS A 67 41.25 35.84 33.05
CA LYS A 67 40.92 34.58 32.36
C LYS A 67 41.77 33.41 32.85
N GLU A 68 43.03 33.67 33.20
CA GLU A 68 43.95 32.66 33.75
C GLU A 68 43.43 32.12 35.08
N TYR A 69 43.00 33.00 35.99
CA TYR A 69 42.42 32.58 37.27
C TYR A 69 41.09 31.85 37.10
N LEU A 70 40.23 32.28 36.18
CA LEU A 70 38.95 31.61 35.90
C LEU A 70 39.15 30.18 35.36
N ASN A 71 40.26 29.93 34.65
CA ASN A 71 40.61 28.64 34.04
C ASN A 71 41.60 27.79 34.86
N ARG A 72 41.82 28.10 36.14
CA ARG A 72 42.82 27.46 37.02
C ARG A 72 42.60 25.97 37.34
N GLY A 73 41.51 25.36 36.86
CA GLY A 73 41.16 23.97 37.11
C GLY A 73 39.78 23.77 37.78
N PRO A 74 39.37 22.51 37.99
CA PRO A 74 38.09 22.14 38.60
C PRO A 74 38.01 22.59 40.06
N VAL A 75 37.17 23.58 40.34
CA VAL A 75 37.02 24.16 41.69
C VAL A 75 36.06 23.38 42.58
N ASP A 76 35.35 22.39 42.03
CA ASP A 76 34.47 21.46 42.72
C ASP A 76 35.18 20.65 43.83
N ALA A 77 36.51 20.53 43.78
CA ALA A 77 37.32 19.89 44.81
C ALA A 77 37.77 20.81 45.97
N GLU A 78 37.48 22.12 45.94
CA GLU A 78 37.82 23.03 47.04
C GLU A 78 36.92 22.75 48.25
N LYS A 79 37.49 22.48 49.44
CA LYS A 79 36.70 22.23 50.67
C LYS A 79 35.81 23.42 51.05
N SER A 80 36.28 24.65 50.78
CA SER A 80 35.49 25.86 50.98
C SER A 80 34.22 25.92 50.12
N ILE A 81 34.28 25.34 48.92
CA ILE A 81 33.12 25.19 48.05
C ILE A 81 32.24 24.04 48.53
N ALA A 82 32.81 22.92 48.98
CA ALA A 82 32.04 21.80 49.52
C ALA A 82 31.26 22.20 50.80
N GLU A 83 31.88 22.99 51.68
CA GLU A 83 31.24 23.58 52.87
C GLU A 83 30.09 24.53 52.47
N ALA A 84 30.31 25.41 51.49
CA ALA A 84 29.25 26.26 50.95
C ALA A 84 28.11 25.45 50.32
N LEU A 85 28.43 24.40 49.55
CA LEU A 85 27.45 23.49 48.96
C LEU A 85 26.66 22.68 50.00
N SER A 86 27.13 22.61 51.24
CA SER A 86 26.41 22.01 52.38
C SER A 86 25.38 22.96 52.99
N GLY A 87 25.28 24.20 52.48
CA GLY A 87 24.25 25.17 52.82
C GLY A 87 24.70 26.31 53.75
N ASN A 88 25.99 26.38 54.11
CA ASN A 88 26.49 27.38 55.05
C ASN A 88 27.42 28.41 54.35
N PRO A 89 27.27 29.71 54.60
CA PRO A 89 28.26 30.71 54.19
C PRO A 89 29.66 30.41 54.76
N VAL A 90 30.70 30.58 53.94
CA VAL A 90 32.10 30.36 54.32
C VAL A 90 32.91 31.62 54.07
N ALA A 91 33.39 32.25 55.15
CA ALA A 91 34.30 33.38 55.09
C ALA A 91 35.75 32.94 55.37
N ILE A 92 36.67 33.35 54.50
CA ILE A 92 38.11 33.04 54.56
C ILE A 92 38.88 34.35 54.59
N PHE A 93 39.61 34.58 55.68
CA PHE A 93 40.41 35.79 55.86
C PHE A 93 41.75 35.76 55.11
N ASP A 94 42.44 34.60 55.10
CA ASP A 94 43.72 34.40 54.39
C ASP A 94 43.60 33.24 53.39
N ALA A 95 43.17 33.57 52.18
CA ALA A 95 42.93 32.60 51.11
C ALA A 95 44.20 31.95 50.56
N VAL A 96 45.39 32.50 50.82
CA VAL A 96 46.66 31.94 50.33
C VAL A 96 47.11 30.77 51.21
N HIS A 97 46.84 30.84 52.50
CA HIS A 97 47.28 29.82 53.48
C HIS A 97 46.13 28.95 54.03
N ASP A 98 44.87 29.26 53.73
CA ASP A 98 43.73 28.47 54.21
C ASP A 98 43.70 27.07 53.53
N PRO A 99 43.71 25.97 54.30
CA PRO A 99 43.71 24.60 53.76
C PRO A 99 42.43 24.21 53.01
N ARG A 100 41.38 25.05 53.08
CA ARG A 100 40.13 24.85 52.33
C ARG A 100 40.19 25.40 50.90
N VAL A 101 41.30 26.04 50.52
CA VAL A 101 41.56 26.58 49.18
C VAL A 101 42.60 25.70 48.48
N ALA A 102 42.19 24.98 47.43
CA ALA A 102 43.08 24.04 46.73
C ALA A 102 44.12 24.72 45.82
N TYR A 103 43.77 25.86 45.21
CA TYR A 103 44.60 26.55 44.21
C TYR A 103 45.27 27.82 44.77
N SER A 104 46.01 27.67 45.87
CA SER A 104 46.66 28.77 46.59
C SER A 104 47.64 29.58 45.73
N GLU A 105 48.36 28.95 44.79
CA GLU A 105 49.27 29.64 43.87
C GLU A 105 48.52 30.54 42.88
N ALA A 106 47.40 30.08 42.33
CA ALA A 106 46.55 30.88 41.45
C ALA A 106 45.89 32.05 42.22
N VAL A 107 45.46 31.80 43.46
CA VAL A 107 44.94 32.83 44.38
C VAL A 107 45.99 33.90 44.67
N ARG A 108 47.25 33.49 44.93
CA ARG A 108 48.38 34.40 45.15
C ARG A 108 48.69 35.24 43.91
N LYS A 109 48.74 34.62 42.72
CA LYS A 109 48.99 35.30 41.43
C LYS A 109 47.91 36.33 41.09
N GLU A 110 46.65 36.02 41.34
CA GLU A 110 45.52 36.93 41.13
C GLU A 110 45.42 38.03 42.21
N GLY A 111 46.22 37.92 43.28
CA GLY A 111 46.28 38.87 44.39
C GLY A 111 45.11 38.77 45.36
N ILE A 112 44.36 37.67 45.36
CA ILE A 112 43.21 37.46 46.23
C ILE A 112 43.70 37.12 47.64
N LYS A 113 43.17 37.83 48.63
CA LYS A 113 43.54 37.66 50.04
C LYS A 113 42.41 37.12 50.89
N SER A 114 41.17 37.50 50.64
CA SER A 114 40.01 37.02 51.42
C SER A 114 38.87 36.64 50.49
N ILE A 115 38.07 35.64 50.90
CA ILE A 115 36.98 35.08 50.10
C ILE A 115 35.76 34.91 50.98
N LEU A 116 34.59 35.36 50.51
CA LEU A 116 33.29 34.94 51.03
C LEU A 116 32.63 34.04 49.98
N ALA A 117 32.25 32.83 50.36
CA ALA A 117 31.48 31.92 49.53
C ALA A 117 30.10 31.71 50.17
N VAL A 118 29.03 32.08 49.47
CA VAL A 118 27.65 31.88 49.91
C VAL A 118 26.93 30.91 48.99
N PRO A 119 26.10 30.00 49.53
CA PRO A 119 25.32 29.07 48.72
C PRO A 119 24.24 29.79 47.93
N ILE A 120 24.05 29.39 46.68
CA ILE A 120 22.88 29.76 45.88
C ILE A 120 21.84 28.66 46.10
N GLN A 121 20.77 28.99 46.82
CA GLN A 121 19.74 28.03 47.23
C GLN A 121 18.40 28.32 46.55
N ILE A 122 17.67 27.25 46.24
CA ILE A 122 16.26 27.31 45.82
C ILE A 122 15.50 26.19 46.55
N ARG A 123 14.44 26.55 47.29
CA ARG A 123 13.58 25.61 48.03
C ARG A 123 14.37 24.56 48.85
N GLY A 124 15.43 24.99 49.53
CA GLY A 124 16.28 24.12 50.37
C GLY A 124 17.31 23.28 49.60
N ARG A 125 17.41 23.41 48.28
CA ARG A 125 18.45 22.75 47.46
C ARG A 125 19.51 23.77 47.04
N VAL A 126 20.78 23.47 47.30
CA VAL A 126 21.91 24.27 46.79
C VAL A 126 22.12 23.93 45.31
N ILE A 127 22.10 24.94 44.44
CA ILE A 127 22.28 24.79 42.99
C ILE A 127 23.58 25.43 42.49
N GLY A 128 24.33 26.08 43.37
CA GLY A 128 25.59 26.74 43.05
C GLY A 128 26.17 27.53 44.22
N VAL A 129 27.20 28.31 43.94
CA VAL A 129 27.90 29.15 44.90
C VAL A 129 28.19 30.52 44.29
N LEU A 130 27.90 31.58 45.04
CA LEU A 130 28.35 32.94 44.76
C LEU A 130 29.60 33.20 45.60
N ARG A 131 30.71 33.59 44.96
CA ARG A 131 31.96 33.98 45.63
C ARG A 131 32.20 35.46 45.48
N LEU A 132 32.62 36.09 46.57
CA LEU A 132 33.11 37.46 46.63
C LEU A 132 34.57 37.41 47.04
N LEU A 133 35.42 38.09 46.28
CA LEU A 133 36.87 37.97 46.40
C LEU A 133 37.48 39.35 46.63
N SER A 134 38.19 39.47 47.75
CA SER A 134 38.88 40.68 48.16
C SER A 134 40.38 40.55 47.93
N ARG A 135 41.00 41.55 47.29
CA ARG A 135 42.47 41.66 47.14
C ARG A 135 43.14 42.26 48.38
N LYS A 136 42.34 42.72 49.35
CA LYS A 136 42.79 43.21 50.67
C LYS A 136 42.37 42.21 51.75
N PRO A 137 43.14 42.03 52.83
CA PRO A 137 42.69 41.23 53.96
C PRO A 137 41.40 41.84 54.53
N ARG A 138 40.33 41.05 54.59
CA ARG A 138 39.00 41.51 54.97
C ARG A 138 38.28 40.46 55.80
N LEU A 139 37.78 40.87 56.96
CA LEU A 139 36.76 40.15 57.70
C LEU A 139 35.40 40.63 57.20
N PHE A 140 34.57 39.71 56.73
CA PHE A 140 33.20 40.00 56.34
C PHE A 140 32.34 40.08 57.59
N THR A 141 31.52 41.12 57.72
CA THR A 141 30.58 41.27 58.84
C THR A 141 29.34 40.42 58.63
N ASP A 142 28.61 40.11 59.71
CA ASP A 142 27.35 39.35 59.62
C ASP A 142 26.36 40.01 58.65
N ASP A 143 26.19 41.33 58.71
CA ASP A 143 25.37 42.09 57.75
C ASP A 143 25.79 41.91 56.27
N GLU A 144 27.10 41.75 56.01
CA GLU A 144 27.63 41.55 54.64
C GLU A 144 27.37 40.11 54.17
N ILE A 145 27.48 39.14 55.09
CA ILE A 145 27.19 37.73 54.83
C ILE A 145 25.70 37.54 54.61
N ASP A 146 24.85 38.12 55.44
CA ASP A 146 23.39 38.05 55.33
C ASP A 146 22.91 38.70 54.03
N PHE A 147 23.46 39.87 53.68
CA PHE A 147 23.14 40.53 52.42
C PHE A 147 23.56 39.70 51.19
N ALA A 148 24.79 39.14 51.20
CA ALA A 148 25.26 38.29 50.12
C ALA A 148 24.43 37.00 50.00
N THR A 149 24.00 36.43 51.14
CA THR A 149 23.14 35.25 51.20
C THR A 149 21.76 35.55 50.62
N ALA A 150 21.14 36.67 51.00
CA ALA A 150 19.84 37.09 50.46
C ALA A 150 19.91 37.34 48.93
N LEU A 151 21.00 37.92 48.43
CA LEU A 151 21.23 38.05 46.99
C LEU A 151 21.46 36.70 46.30
N ALA A 152 22.16 35.77 46.94
CA ALA A 152 22.36 34.42 46.41
C ALA A 152 21.04 33.64 46.32
N GLU A 153 20.10 33.83 47.25
CA GLU A 153 18.74 33.29 47.16
C GLU A 153 17.97 33.89 45.98
N GLN A 154 18.07 35.20 45.74
CA GLN A 154 17.48 35.84 44.55
C GLN A 154 18.09 35.31 43.24
N CYS A 155 19.41 35.05 43.22
CA CYS A 155 20.04 34.35 42.09
C CYS A 155 19.38 32.98 41.86
N GLY A 156 19.17 32.22 42.95
CA GLY A 156 18.52 30.92 42.90
C GLY A 156 17.17 30.97 42.21
N ILE A 157 16.31 31.91 42.62
CA ILE A 157 14.98 32.14 42.04
C ILE A 157 15.06 32.49 40.56
N ALA A 158 15.96 33.40 40.17
CA ALA A 158 16.14 33.81 38.78
C ALA A 158 16.55 32.65 37.87
N ILE A 159 17.50 31.83 38.34
CA ILE A 159 18.00 30.66 37.62
C ILE A 159 16.89 29.63 37.42
N GLU A 160 16.10 29.37 38.46
CA GLU A 160 14.98 28.42 38.38
C GLU A 160 13.89 28.91 37.44
N ASN A 161 13.51 30.19 37.50
CA ASN A 161 12.53 30.78 36.59
C ASN A 161 12.97 30.66 35.13
N ALA A 162 14.23 30.94 34.83
CA ALA A 162 14.78 30.80 33.49
C ALA A 162 14.79 29.33 33.02
N ARG A 163 15.21 28.39 33.87
CA ARG A 163 15.17 26.95 33.57
C ARG A 163 13.75 26.46 33.29
N MET A 164 12.78 26.86 34.11
CA MET A 164 11.37 26.52 33.90
C MET A 164 10.84 27.11 32.59
N TYR A 165 11.18 28.36 32.28
CA TYR A 165 10.77 29.01 31.04
C TYR A 165 11.38 28.35 29.80
N GLU A 166 12.66 27.96 29.83
CA GLU A 166 13.29 27.21 28.76
C GLU A 166 12.64 25.84 28.54
N ALA A 167 12.33 25.14 29.63
CA ALA A 167 11.59 23.88 29.57
C ALA A 167 10.20 24.07 28.95
N GLN A 168 9.45 25.09 29.35
CA GLN A 168 8.15 25.44 28.76
C GLN A 168 8.28 25.79 27.28
N ARG A 169 9.27 26.60 26.87
CA ARG A 169 9.52 26.91 25.46
C ARG A 169 9.90 25.67 24.66
N LYS A 170 10.70 24.76 25.22
CA LYS A 170 11.05 23.48 24.59
C LYS A 170 9.78 22.66 24.34
N GLN A 171 8.92 22.54 25.35
CA GLN A 171 7.65 21.83 25.26
C GLN A 171 6.67 22.47 24.28
N LEU A 172 6.58 23.80 24.24
CA LEU A 172 5.76 24.52 23.26
C LEU A 172 6.25 24.26 21.83
N ARG A 173 7.56 24.33 21.58
CA ARG A 173 8.12 24.01 20.25
C ARG A 173 7.78 22.58 19.82
N TYR A 174 7.88 21.60 20.73
CA TYR A 174 7.49 20.22 20.43
C TYR A 174 6.00 20.10 20.13
N PHE A 175 5.15 20.80 20.86
CA PHE A 175 3.71 20.82 20.58
C PHE A 175 3.40 21.48 19.23
N GLU A 176 4.02 22.61 18.90
CA GLU A 176 3.86 23.28 17.60
C GLU A 176 4.28 22.37 16.45
N THR A 177 5.46 21.75 16.54
CA THR A 177 5.93 20.78 15.55
C THR A 177 5.00 19.57 15.44
N LEU A 178 4.55 19.00 16.55
CA LEU A 178 3.61 17.87 16.52
C LEU A 178 2.32 18.25 15.79
N ASN A 179 1.80 19.46 16.02
CA ASN A 179 0.60 19.96 15.36
C ASN A 179 0.85 20.22 13.86
N GLU A 180 2.00 20.78 13.48
CA GLU A 180 2.40 20.97 12.09
C GLU A 180 2.53 19.64 11.34
N ILE A 181 3.22 18.65 11.94
CA ILE A 181 3.33 17.30 11.40
C ILE A 181 1.94 16.68 11.27
N GLY A 182 1.11 16.74 12.32
CA GLY A 182 -0.26 16.21 12.29
C GLY A 182 -1.11 16.82 11.17
N LYS A 183 -1.04 18.13 10.94
CA LYS A 183 -1.76 18.79 9.84
C LYS A 183 -1.25 18.36 8.47
N ALA A 184 0.07 18.32 8.28
CA ALA A 184 0.68 17.93 7.02
C ALA A 184 0.35 16.47 6.67
N LEU A 185 0.47 15.56 7.64
CA LEU A 185 0.17 14.14 7.49
C LEU A 185 -1.29 13.88 7.08
N ASN A 186 -2.25 14.65 7.60
CA ASN A 186 -3.66 14.49 7.24
C ASN A 186 -4.01 14.96 5.83
N SER A 187 -3.17 15.80 5.21
CA SER A 187 -3.39 16.30 3.84
C SER A 187 -2.78 15.40 2.76
N ILE A 188 -1.77 14.62 3.12
CA ILE A 188 -1.01 13.80 2.18
C ILE A 188 -1.70 12.44 2.02
N ARG A 189 -1.90 12.01 0.77
CA ARG A 189 -2.44 10.67 0.46
C ARG A 189 -1.37 9.69 0.01
N ASP A 190 -0.20 10.18 -0.39
CA ASP A 190 0.92 9.34 -0.82
C ASP A 190 1.75 8.85 0.37
N LEU A 191 1.94 7.54 0.44
CA LEU A 191 2.68 6.90 1.52
C LEU A 191 4.15 7.36 1.57
N ASN A 192 4.81 7.52 0.42
CA ASN A 192 6.22 7.89 0.39
C ASN A 192 6.41 9.35 0.83
N GLU A 193 5.50 10.24 0.47
CA GLU A 193 5.51 11.63 0.93
C GLU A 193 5.34 11.72 2.45
N ILE A 194 4.39 10.98 3.04
CA ILE A 194 4.21 10.88 4.50
C ILE A 194 5.51 10.41 5.16
N LEU A 195 6.05 9.29 4.70
CA LEU A 195 7.24 8.68 5.30
C LEU A 195 8.45 9.60 5.21
N ASN A 196 8.67 10.26 4.06
CA ASN A 196 9.75 11.21 3.85
C ASN A 196 9.63 12.45 4.74
N LEU A 197 8.42 12.98 4.92
CA LEU A 197 8.17 14.11 5.81
C LEU A 197 8.60 13.79 7.25
N ILE A 198 8.22 12.61 7.75
CA ILE A 198 8.54 12.20 9.13
C ILE A 198 10.05 12.05 9.33
N VAL A 199 10.73 11.31 8.43
CA VAL A 199 12.17 11.06 8.59
C VAL A 199 13.04 12.29 8.38
N THR A 200 12.55 13.33 7.72
CA THR A 200 13.27 14.60 7.51
C THR A 200 13.02 15.60 8.64
N LYS A 201 11.76 15.78 9.08
CA LYS A 201 11.40 16.78 10.09
C LYS A 201 11.87 16.43 11.50
N LEU A 202 11.83 15.15 11.89
CA LEU A 202 12.27 14.75 13.23
C LEU A 202 13.76 15.06 13.47
N PRO A 203 14.70 14.69 12.57
CA PRO A 203 16.11 15.07 12.71
C PRO A 203 16.37 16.57 12.70
N GLU A 204 15.62 17.34 11.92
CA GLU A 204 15.72 18.81 11.87
C GLU A 204 15.37 19.44 13.23
N VAL A 205 14.22 19.07 13.80
CA VAL A 205 13.70 19.68 15.05
C VAL A 205 14.47 19.22 16.28
N MET A 206 14.90 17.96 16.30
CA MET A 206 15.59 17.38 17.45
C MET A 206 17.12 17.44 17.32
N ASN A 207 17.67 17.95 16.22
CA ASN A 207 19.10 17.97 15.91
C ASN A 207 19.74 16.56 16.00
N LEU A 208 19.22 15.64 15.20
CA LEU A 208 19.64 14.24 15.17
C LEU A 208 20.51 13.96 13.95
N LYS A 209 21.30 12.89 14.01
CA LYS A 209 22.12 12.43 12.89
C LYS A 209 21.25 11.86 11.78
N GLY A 210 20.27 11.03 12.15
CA GLY A 210 19.42 10.37 11.17
C GLY A 210 18.20 9.69 11.78
N CYS A 211 17.28 9.32 10.91
CA CYS A 211 16.01 8.70 11.25
C CYS A 211 15.69 7.58 10.25
N THR A 212 15.08 6.50 10.72
CA THR A 212 14.57 5.44 9.85
C THR A 212 13.18 4.99 10.30
N ILE A 213 12.31 4.71 9.34
CA ILE A 213 11.04 4.04 9.56
C ILE A 213 11.12 2.66 8.93
N ARG A 214 10.78 1.65 9.73
CA ARG A 214 10.61 0.28 9.28
C ARG A 214 9.19 -0.18 9.58
N LEU A 215 8.49 -0.70 8.58
CA LEU A 215 7.13 -1.22 8.74
C LEU A 215 7.15 -2.74 8.71
N LEU A 216 6.25 -3.35 9.49
CA LEU A 216 6.03 -4.78 9.43
C LEU A 216 5.37 -5.15 8.11
N ASP A 217 5.83 -6.24 7.51
CA ASP A 217 5.21 -6.86 6.36
C ASP A 217 3.81 -7.43 6.70
N LEU A 218 3.11 -7.96 5.70
CA LEU A 218 1.79 -8.54 5.88
C LEU A 218 1.79 -9.76 6.83
N SER A 219 2.92 -10.47 6.93
CA SER A 219 3.08 -11.60 7.86
C SER A 219 3.24 -11.15 9.32
N GLY A 220 3.63 -9.89 9.54
CA GLY A 220 3.90 -9.33 10.86
C GLY A 220 5.22 -9.80 11.46
N GLN A 221 6.11 -10.39 10.66
CA GLN A 221 7.36 -10.99 11.14
C GLN A 221 8.60 -10.26 10.65
N LYS A 222 8.51 -9.56 9.51
CA LYS A 222 9.67 -8.94 8.88
C LYS A 222 9.54 -7.43 8.82
N LEU A 223 10.56 -6.70 9.24
CA LEU A 223 10.62 -5.25 9.11
C LEU A 223 11.27 -4.82 7.81
N GLU A 224 10.50 -4.10 7.00
CA GLU A 224 10.97 -3.51 5.75
C GLU A 224 11.32 -2.03 5.96
N LEU A 225 12.52 -1.63 5.50
CA LEU A 225 12.93 -0.24 5.50
C LEU A 225 12.14 0.52 4.44
N VAL A 226 11.20 1.35 4.87
CA VAL A 226 10.34 2.13 3.96
C VAL A 226 10.78 3.58 3.81
N ALA A 227 11.51 4.14 4.79
CA ALA A 227 12.11 5.46 4.69
C ALA A 227 13.32 5.64 5.62
N SER A 228 14.22 6.53 5.21
CA SER A 228 15.42 6.88 5.96
C SER A 228 15.93 8.27 5.61
N TYR A 229 16.58 8.92 6.57
CA TYR A 229 17.27 10.19 6.38
C TYR A 229 18.55 10.25 7.20
N GLY A 230 19.60 10.91 6.66
CA GLY A 230 20.83 11.22 7.40
C GLY A 230 21.79 10.05 7.65
N LEU A 231 21.56 8.88 7.04
CA LEU A 231 22.39 7.68 7.20
C LEU A 231 22.90 7.18 5.85
N SER A 232 24.09 6.57 5.84
CA SER A 232 24.71 6.03 4.63
C SER A 232 23.97 4.79 4.10
N LYS A 233 24.05 4.57 2.77
CA LYS A 233 23.51 3.35 2.14
C LYS A 233 24.16 2.08 2.71
N GLU A 234 25.47 2.13 3.00
CA GLU A 234 26.21 1.02 3.58
C GLU A 234 25.60 0.60 4.92
N TYR A 235 25.39 1.55 5.85
CA TYR A 235 24.74 1.28 7.13
C TYR A 235 23.30 0.78 6.95
N LEU A 236 22.53 1.35 6.03
CA LEU A 236 21.15 0.91 5.78
C LEU A 236 21.07 -0.52 5.23
N SER A 237 22.13 -0.98 4.56
CA SER A 237 22.26 -2.33 3.97
C SER A 237 22.91 -3.39 4.88
N ARG A 238 23.20 -3.07 6.15
CA ARG A 238 23.90 -3.95 7.11
C ARG A 238 23.22 -5.29 7.42
N GLY A 239 21.95 -5.44 7.06
CA GLY A 239 21.16 -6.66 7.27
C GLY A 239 19.83 -6.42 7.97
N SER A 240 19.17 -7.51 8.35
CA SER A 240 17.88 -7.45 9.07
C SER A 240 18.08 -7.07 10.53
N ILE A 241 17.24 -6.17 11.03
CA ILE A 241 17.19 -5.80 12.45
C ILE A 241 16.09 -6.56 13.21
N ASP A 242 15.41 -7.51 12.57
CA ASP A 242 14.26 -8.24 13.15
C ASP A 242 14.66 -8.97 14.44
N ASP A 243 15.87 -9.55 14.44
CA ASP A 243 16.43 -10.30 15.58
C ASP A 243 17.12 -9.41 16.63
N GLU A 244 17.18 -8.08 16.46
CA GLU A 244 17.79 -7.22 17.47
C GLU A 244 16.89 -7.13 18.71
N LEU A 245 17.46 -7.36 19.89
CA LEU A 245 16.71 -7.27 21.15
C LEU A 245 16.08 -5.89 21.34
N SER A 246 16.76 -4.82 20.89
CA SER A 246 16.20 -3.46 20.89
C SER A 246 14.97 -3.30 19.99
N THR A 247 14.93 -3.98 18.83
CA THR A 247 13.73 -4.03 17.97
C THR A 247 12.62 -4.81 18.65
N HIS A 248 12.93 -6.00 19.18
CA HIS A 248 11.94 -6.85 19.80
C HIS A 248 11.26 -6.13 20.98
N GLN A 249 12.04 -5.45 21.82
CA GLN A 249 11.53 -4.63 22.91
C GLN A 249 10.63 -3.48 22.40
N ALA A 250 11.03 -2.79 21.33
CA ALA A 250 10.17 -1.77 20.73
C ALA A 250 8.86 -2.36 20.19
N LEU A 251 8.91 -3.54 19.58
CA LEU A 251 7.74 -4.30 19.11
C LEU A 251 6.87 -4.87 20.25
N GLN A 252 7.24 -4.69 21.52
CA GLN A 252 6.36 -4.96 22.67
C GLN A 252 5.54 -3.73 23.08
N GLY A 253 5.75 -2.57 22.45
CA GLY A 253 4.98 -1.34 22.70
C GLY A 253 5.72 -0.29 23.53
N GLU A 254 6.96 -0.57 23.95
CA GLU A 254 7.73 0.32 24.82
C GLU A 254 8.85 1.06 24.06
N PRO A 255 9.13 2.34 24.39
CA PRO A 255 10.30 3.02 23.84
C PRO A 255 11.60 2.42 24.39
N VAL A 256 12.59 2.23 23.52
CA VAL A 256 13.89 1.63 23.86
C VAL A 256 15.01 2.64 23.62
N ILE A 257 15.78 2.92 24.67
CA ILE A 257 16.94 3.82 24.61
C ILE A 257 18.23 3.00 24.71
N ILE A 258 19.11 3.25 23.75
CA ILE A 258 20.47 2.74 23.68
C ILE A 258 21.42 3.91 23.87
N TYR A 259 22.08 3.99 25.02
CA TYR A 259 22.98 5.11 25.34
C TYR A 259 24.32 5.03 24.61
N ASP A 260 24.79 3.81 24.30
CA ASP A 260 25.98 3.55 23.50
C ASP A 260 25.71 2.45 22.46
N ALA A 261 25.46 2.86 21.22
CA ALA A 261 25.15 1.95 20.13
C ALA A 261 26.33 1.05 19.69
N THR A 262 27.55 1.35 20.16
CA THR A 262 28.77 0.64 19.76
C THR A 262 29.13 -0.50 20.70
N THR A 263 28.52 -0.57 21.88
CA THR A 263 28.83 -1.58 22.90
C THR A 263 27.59 -2.25 23.49
N ASP A 264 26.39 -1.67 23.33
CA ASP A 264 25.17 -2.21 23.93
C ASP A 264 24.78 -3.56 23.32
N PRO A 265 24.62 -4.63 24.12
CA PRO A 265 24.34 -5.99 23.64
C PRO A 265 22.98 -6.12 22.94
N ARG A 266 22.10 -5.13 23.05
CA ARG A 266 20.79 -5.09 22.37
C ARG A 266 20.90 -4.67 20.90
N ILE A 267 22.08 -4.23 20.46
CA ILE A 267 22.42 -3.88 19.08
C ILE A 267 23.28 -5.00 18.50
N ARG A 268 22.88 -5.53 17.33
CA ARG A 268 23.63 -6.61 16.64
C ARG A 268 24.76 -6.03 15.78
N TYR A 269 24.50 -4.91 15.12
CA TYR A 269 25.41 -4.27 14.16
C TYR A 269 26.20 -3.11 14.78
N GLN A 270 26.94 -3.42 15.85
CA GLN A 270 27.69 -2.44 16.64
C GLN A 270 28.84 -1.80 15.84
N GLU A 271 29.57 -2.61 15.06
CA GLU A 271 30.70 -2.12 14.26
C GLU A 271 30.24 -1.23 13.10
N GLU A 272 29.11 -1.55 12.47
CA GLU A 272 28.49 -0.71 11.46
C GLU A 272 27.98 0.60 12.06
N ALA A 273 27.37 0.56 13.26
CA ALA A 273 26.97 1.76 13.98
C ALA A 273 28.18 2.65 14.32
N LYS A 274 29.30 2.04 14.71
CA LYS A 274 30.57 2.74 14.99
C LYS A 274 31.16 3.38 13.73
N LYS A 275 31.22 2.64 12.61
CA LYS A 275 31.69 3.16 11.32
C LYS A 275 30.82 4.31 10.81
N GLU A 276 29.51 4.20 10.97
CA GLU A 276 28.56 5.25 10.61
C GLU A 276 28.70 6.48 11.51
N GLY A 277 29.25 6.32 12.73
CA GLY A 277 29.36 7.37 13.73
C GLY A 277 28.04 7.62 14.45
N ILE A 278 27.31 6.55 14.80
CA ILE A 278 26.12 6.57 15.64
C ILE A 278 26.53 6.33 17.09
N ALA A 279 26.17 7.25 17.97
CA ALA A 279 26.50 7.20 19.39
C ALA A 279 25.35 6.64 20.24
N SER A 280 24.13 7.17 20.09
CA SER A 280 22.94 6.67 20.78
C SER A 280 21.75 6.48 19.85
N ILE A 281 20.83 5.59 20.23
CA ILE A 281 19.63 5.24 19.47
C ILE A 281 18.40 5.34 20.38
N LEU A 282 17.34 5.97 19.89
CA LEU A 282 15.99 5.87 20.45
C LEU A 282 15.11 5.13 19.44
N ALA A 283 14.58 3.97 19.83
CA ALA A 283 13.64 3.20 19.04
C ALA A 283 12.25 3.29 19.68
N VAL A 284 11.25 3.70 18.91
CA VAL A 284 9.86 3.75 19.38
C VAL A 284 8.94 2.93 18.45
N PRO A 285 7.90 2.28 18.98
CA PRO A 285 6.90 1.62 18.15
C PRO A 285 6.03 2.63 17.39
N ILE A 286 5.60 2.24 16.20
CA ILE A 286 4.52 2.90 15.47
C ILE A 286 3.25 2.10 15.75
N ILE A 287 2.34 2.66 16.56
CA ILE A 287 1.13 2.00 17.06
C ILE A 287 -0.10 2.62 16.41
N VAL A 288 -1.03 1.79 15.97
CA VAL A 288 -2.32 2.21 15.43
C VAL A 288 -3.42 1.30 15.97
N HIS A 289 -4.43 1.87 16.62
CA HIS A 289 -5.52 1.11 17.25
C HIS A 289 -5.02 -0.09 18.09
N ASN A 290 -3.99 0.15 18.92
CA ASN A 290 -3.36 -0.87 19.77
C ASN A 290 -2.61 -2.00 19.02
N ARG A 291 -2.36 -1.83 17.72
CA ARG A 291 -1.53 -2.73 16.90
C ARG A 291 -0.25 -2.04 16.49
N ILE A 292 0.89 -2.69 16.70
CA ILE A 292 2.17 -2.20 16.23
C ILE A 292 2.29 -2.52 14.74
N ILE A 293 2.57 -1.50 13.93
CA ILE A 293 2.74 -1.63 12.47
C ILE A 293 4.19 -1.42 12.03
N GLY A 294 5.08 -1.05 12.94
CA GLY A 294 6.48 -0.78 12.62
C GLY A 294 7.27 -0.17 13.78
N VAL A 295 8.50 0.23 13.49
CA VAL A 295 9.43 0.87 14.42
C VAL A 295 10.04 2.11 13.77
N LEU A 296 10.04 3.21 14.52
CA LEU A 296 10.73 4.45 14.20
C LEU A 296 12.03 4.51 15.03
N ARG A 297 13.17 4.65 14.36
CA ARG A 297 14.48 4.78 15.03
C ARG A 297 15.12 6.13 14.77
N LEU A 298 15.59 6.74 15.83
CA LEU A 298 16.32 8.01 15.85
C LEU A 298 17.76 7.77 16.27
N HIS A 299 18.70 8.40 15.57
CA HIS A 299 20.13 8.16 15.73
C HIS A 299 20.84 9.48 16.02
N THR A 300 21.79 9.47 16.94
CA THR A 300 22.59 10.65 17.30
C THR A 300 24.06 10.45 16.94
N ALA A 301 24.79 11.53 16.66
CA ALA A 301 26.23 11.48 16.42
C ALA A 301 27.07 11.62 17.71
N LYS A 302 26.44 12.06 18.80
CA LYS A 302 27.05 12.25 20.12
C LYS A 302 26.17 11.58 21.18
N PRO A 303 26.74 11.02 22.26
CA PRO A 303 25.96 10.44 23.34
C PRO A 303 24.89 11.41 23.81
N ARG A 304 23.63 10.97 23.80
CA ARG A 304 22.48 11.77 24.22
C ARG A 304 21.66 10.97 25.22
N HIS A 305 21.38 11.60 26.35
CA HIS A 305 20.34 11.17 27.26
C HIS A 305 19.03 11.82 26.82
N PHE A 306 18.07 11.00 26.42
CA PHE A 306 16.73 11.47 26.07
C PHE A 306 15.93 11.69 27.35
N ASP A 307 15.39 12.89 27.51
CA ASP A 307 14.47 13.20 28.62
C ASP A 307 13.06 12.68 28.32
N GLU A 308 12.19 12.62 29.33
CA GLU A 308 10.81 12.14 29.14
C GLU A 308 10.03 12.98 28.13
N ALA A 309 10.29 14.29 28.03
CA ALA A 309 9.62 15.16 27.08
C ALA A 309 10.00 14.82 25.63
N GLU A 310 11.27 14.50 25.38
CA GLU A 310 11.77 14.03 24.09
C GLU A 310 11.16 12.69 23.71
N ILE A 311 11.10 11.75 24.65
CA ILE A 311 10.50 10.43 24.42
C ILE A 311 9.01 10.56 24.10
N ASN A 312 8.27 11.32 24.91
CA ASN A 312 6.83 11.55 24.73
C ASN A 312 6.52 12.27 23.42
N PHE A 313 7.35 13.24 23.03
CA PHE A 313 7.22 13.91 21.74
C PHE A 313 7.37 12.92 20.58
N VAL A 314 8.41 12.08 20.59
CA VAL A 314 8.67 11.11 19.52
C VAL A 314 7.58 10.02 19.48
N MET A 315 7.12 9.55 20.64
CA MET A 315 5.98 8.62 20.75
C MET A 315 4.71 9.21 20.12
N ALA A 316 4.38 10.47 20.44
CA ALA A 316 3.22 11.15 19.86
C ALA A 316 3.34 11.31 18.33
N VAL A 317 4.54 11.64 17.83
CA VAL A 317 4.79 11.70 16.38
C VAL A 317 4.64 10.31 15.76
N ALA A 318 5.14 9.25 16.39
CA ALA A 318 5.03 7.88 15.90
C ALA A 318 3.57 7.41 15.83
N GLU A 319 2.74 7.74 16.82
CA GLU A 319 1.31 7.43 16.83
C GLU A 319 0.56 8.16 15.69
N GLN A 320 0.76 9.48 15.56
CA GLN A 320 0.16 10.26 14.46
C GLN A 320 0.62 9.78 13.08
N SER A 321 1.91 9.45 12.97
CA SER A 321 2.50 8.86 11.77
C SER A 321 1.84 7.53 11.43
N GLY A 322 1.60 6.68 12.44
CA GLY A 322 0.96 5.39 12.25
C GLY A 322 -0.43 5.51 11.64
N ILE A 323 -1.26 6.42 12.16
CA ILE A 323 -2.61 6.69 11.64
C ILE A 323 -2.54 7.13 10.17
N ALA A 324 -1.66 8.07 9.83
CA ALA A 324 -1.50 8.57 8.47
C ALA A 324 -0.99 7.48 7.49
N ILE A 325 0.00 6.69 7.91
CA ILE A 325 0.53 5.55 7.16
C ILE A 325 -0.58 4.53 6.89
N GLN A 326 -1.37 4.18 7.91
CA GLN A 326 -2.48 3.24 7.75
C GLN A 326 -3.54 3.77 6.77
N ASN A 327 -3.88 5.05 6.86
CA ASN A 327 -4.82 5.68 5.93
C ASN A 327 -4.31 5.64 4.48
N ALA A 328 -3.04 6.01 4.24
CA ALA A 328 -2.44 5.95 2.92
C ALA A 328 -2.39 4.53 2.34
N LEU A 329 -2.08 3.53 3.18
CA LEU A 329 -2.13 2.11 2.81
C LEU A 329 -3.55 1.66 2.43
N TYR A 330 -4.57 2.09 3.17
CA TYR A 330 -5.97 1.79 2.83
C TYR A 330 -6.39 2.44 1.53
N TYR A 331 -6.06 3.71 1.30
CA TYR A 331 -6.35 4.39 0.04
C TYR A 331 -5.72 3.66 -1.15
N LYS A 332 -4.44 3.29 -1.03
CA LYS A 332 -3.75 2.52 -2.07
C LYS A 332 -4.44 1.17 -2.34
N LYS A 333 -4.82 0.45 -1.28
CA LYS A 333 -5.50 -0.84 -1.39
C LYS A 333 -6.87 -0.71 -2.06
N ILE A 334 -7.66 0.29 -1.67
CA ILE A 334 -8.98 0.56 -2.26
C ILE A 334 -8.84 0.89 -3.74
N ASN A 335 -7.94 1.79 -4.11
CA ASN A 335 -7.72 2.16 -5.51
C ASN A 335 -7.29 0.95 -6.36
N ASN A 336 -6.37 0.12 -5.86
CA ASN A 336 -5.96 -1.09 -6.58
C ASN A 336 -7.13 -2.05 -6.79
N ILE A 337 -7.98 -2.25 -5.78
CA ILE A 337 -9.17 -3.11 -5.89
C ILE A 337 -10.17 -2.51 -6.90
N LEU A 338 -10.38 -1.19 -6.87
CA LEU A 338 -11.27 -0.52 -7.82
C LEU A 338 -10.76 -0.67 -9.26
N THR A 339 -9.47 -0.43 -9.52
CA THR A 339 -8.88 -0.64 -10.85
C THR A 339 -9.02 -2.09 -11.29
N GLN A 340 -8.75 -3.06 -10.40
CA GLN A 340 -8.90 -4.48 -10.73
C GLN A 340 -10.36 -4.85 -11.05
N LEU A 341 -11.34 -4.32 -10.30
CA LEU A 341 -12.77 -4.51 -10.56
C LEU A 341 -13.19 -3.88 -11.89
N GLU A 342 -12.70 -2.69 -12.22
CA GLU A 342 -12.97 -2.02 -13.50
C GLU A 342 -12.40 -2.83 -14.68
N GLU A 343 -11.18 -3.36 -14.54
CA GLU A 343 -10.56 -4.23 -15.54
C GLU A 343 -11.34 -5.53 -15.72
N GLU A 344 -11.75 -6.18 -14.63
CA GLU A 344 -12.54 -7.40 -14.66
C GLU A 344 -13.93 -7.16 -15.29
N HIS A 345 -14.60 -6.08 -14.92
CA HIS A 345 -15.90 -5.71 -15.51
C HIS A 345 -15.78 -5.41 -17.00
N LYS A 346 -14.73 -4.70 -17.42
CA LYS A 346 -14.44 -4.43 -18.83
C LYS A 346 -14.12 -5.71 -19.61
N PHE A 347 -13.36 -6.62 -18.99
CA PHE A 347 -13.05 -7.92 -19.58
C PHE A 347 -14.32 -8.74 -19.80
N LEU A 348 -15.20 -8.86 -18.79
CA LEU A 348 -16.48 -9.56 -18.91
C LEU A 348 -17.36 -8.96 -20.02
N GLY A 349 -17.47 -7.63 -20.07
CA GLY A 349 -18.19 -6.95 -21.15
C GLY A 349 -17.63 -7.28 -22.54
N THR A 350 -16.31 -7.28 -22.69
CA THR A 350 -15.63 -7.64 -23.95
C THR A 350 -15.86 -9.10 -24.33
N VAL A 351 -15.79 -10.03 -23.36
CA VAL A 351 -16.06 -11.46 -23.59
C VAL A 351 -17.49 -11.64 -24.08
N ILE A 352 -18.46 -11.02 -23.41
CA ILE A 352 -19.88 -11.07 -23.75
C ILE A 352 -20.16 -10.51 -25.17
N ASP A 353 -19.53 -9.39 -25.52
CA ASP A 353 -19.69 -8.76 -26.84
C ASP A 353 -18.95 -9.50 -27.97
N SER A 354 -17.94 -10.30 -27.63
CA SER A 354 -17.22 -11.15 -28.59
C SER A 354 -17.95 -12.45 -28.95
N LEU A 355 -19.02 -12.80 -28.21
CA LEU A 355 -19.83 -13.98 -28.51
C LEU A 355 -20.51 -13.84 -29.87
N ALA A 356 -20.37 -14.87 -30.70
CA ALA A 356 -21.08 -14.97 -31.99
C ALA A 356 -22.61 -15.17 -31.84
N ALA A 357 -23.08 -15.42 -30.61
CA ALA A 357 -24.48 -15.55 -30.26
C ALA A 357 -25.01 -14.25 -29.64
N GLY A 358 -26.28 -13.96 -29.88
CA GLY A 358 -27.00 -12.95 -29.12
C GLY A 358 -27.18 -13.39 -27.67
N LEU A 359 -26.92 -12.50 -26.72
CA LEU A 359 -27.07 -12.76 -25.29
C LEU A 359 -27.93 -11.68 -24.65
N VAL A 360 -28.96 -12.10 -23.93
CA VAL A 360 -29.87 -11.23 -23.20
C VAL A 360 -30.02 -11.76 -21.77
N VAL A 361 -29.87 -10.88 -20.78
CA VAL A 361 -30.20 -11.19 -19.39
C VAL A 361 -31.48 -10.46 -19.02
N ILE A 362 -32.43 -11.20 -18.46
CA ILE A 362 -33.77 -10.73 -18.13
C ILE A 362 -33.99 -10.92 -16.64
N ASP A 363 -34.43 -9.89 -15.93
CA ASP A 363 -34.75 -9.99 -14.50
C ASP A 363 -36.02 -10.82 -14.23
N SER A 364 -36.26 -11.16 -12.97
CA SER A 364 -37.48 -11.85 -12.53
C SER A 364 -38.79 -11.12 -12.87
N LYS A 365 -38.75 -9.81 -13.16
CA LYS A 365 -39.91 -9.00 -13.58
C LYS A 365 -40.00 -8.85 -15.10
N LYS A 366 -39.18 -9.56 -15.89
CA LYS A 366 -39.12 -9.52 -17.36
C LYS A 366 -38.50 -8.24 -17.95
N HIS A 367 -37.73 -7.47 -17.19
CA HIS A 367 -36.96 -6.35 -17.73
C HIS A 367 -35.61 -6.83 -18.25
N LEU A 368 -35.15 -6.20 -19.34
CA LEU A 368 -33.83 -6.43 -19.90
C LEU A 368 -32.78 -5.83 -18.95
N ALA A 369 -32.04 -6.68 -18.25
CA ALA A 369 -30.95 -6.29 -17.38
C ALA A 369 -29.62 -6.14 -18.14
N MET A 370 -29.43 -6.92 -19.20
CA MET A 370 -28.25 -6.87 -20.06
C MET A 370 -28.61 -7.31 -21.48
N VAL A 371 -27.99 -6.71 -22.49
CA VAL A 371 -27.99 -7.16 -23.88
C VAL A 371 -26.57 -7.01 -24.41
N ASN A 372 -26.06 -8.02 -25.12
CA ASN A 372 -24.76 -7.90 -25.77
C ASN A 372 -24.86 -7.15 -27.11
N LYS A 373 -23.71 -6.70 -27.60
CA LYS A 373 -23.59 -5.95 -28.86
C LYS A 373 -24.24 -6.65 -30.05
N ARG A 374 -24.17 -7.99 -30.11
CA ARG A 374 -24.78 -8.78 -31.19
C ARG A 374 -26.29 -8.54 -31.31
N ILE A 375 -27.03 -8.56 -30.20
CA ILE A 375 -28.48 -8.31 -30.19
C ILE A 375 -28.81 -6.87 -30.62
N LEU A 376 -28.03 -5.90 -30.14
CA LEU A 376 -28.21 -4.49 -30.47
C LEU A 376 -28.03 -4.25 -31.98
N GLU A 377 -26.96 -4.81 -32.57
CA GLU A 377 -26.66 -4.66 -33.99
C GLU A 377 -27.68 -5.38 -34.89
N GLU A 378 -28.08 -6.61 -34.55
CA GLU A 378 -29.04 -7.39 -35.34
C GLU A 378 -30.42 -6.73 -35.40
N HIS A 379 -30.83 -6.03 -34.33
CA HIS A 379 -32.14 -5.42 -34.23
C HIS A 379 -32.14 -3.89 -34.41
N GLY A 380 -30.96 -3.27 -34.53
CA GLY A 380 -30.80 -1.82 -34.65
C GLY A 380 -31.22 -1.04 -33.40
N PHE A 381 -31.06 -1.63 -32.21
CA PHE A 381 -31.41 -1.00 -30.94
C PHE A 381 -30.24 -0.21 -30.34
N LYS A 382 -30.55 0.85 -29.60
CA LYS A 382 -29.58 1.53 -28.74
C LYS A 382 -29.64 0.95 -27.33
N TYR A 383 -28.48 0.87 -26.68
CA TYR A 383 -28.36 0.29 -25.33
C TYR A 383 -29.23 1.07 -24.31
N GLU A 384 -29.17 2.40 -24.32
CA GLU A 384 -29.89 3.26 -23.36
C GLU A 384 -31.42 3.17 -23.52
N GLU A 385 -31.90 2.87 -24.73
CA GLU A 385 -33.33 2.74 -25.05
C GLU A 385 -33.86 1.31 -24.80
N THR A 386 -32.97 0.38 -24.43
CA THR A 386 -33.25 -1.07 -24.33
C THR A 386 -33.25 -1.56 -22.88
N ILE A 387 -32.22 -1.22 -22.11
CA ILE A 387 -32.07 -1.70 -20.72
C ILE A 387 -33.19 -1.17 -19.82
N GLY A 388 -33.66 -1.99 -18.89
CA GLY A 388 -34.75 -1.68 -17.97
C GLY A 388 -36.15 -1.80 -18.56
N ARG A 389 -36.28 -1.94 -19.89
CA ARG A 389 -37.59 -2.15 -20.54
C ARG A 389 -38.00 -3.61 -20.52
N LYS A 390 -39.30 -3.88 -20.67
CA LYS A 390 -39.82 -5.25 -20.74
C LYS A 390 -39.34 -5.96 -22.00
N CYS A 391 -38.88 -7.19 -21.87
CA CYS A 391 -38.35 -7.98 -23.00
C CYS A 391 -39.34 -8.08 -24.18
N TYR A 392 -40.64 -8.24 -23.91
CA TYR A 392 -41.68 -8.34 -24.93
C TYR A 392 -42.01 -7.02 -25.64
N GLU A 393 -41.65 -5.87 -25.08
CA GLU A 393 -41.83 -4.57 -25.73
C GLU A 393 -40.73 -4.29 -26.75
N VAL A 394 -39.51 -4.72 -26.42
CA VAL A 394 -38.32 -4.48 -27.23
C VAL A 394 -38.15 -5.57 -28.28
N LEU A 395 -38.07 -6.83 -27.86
CA LEU A 395 -37.78 -7.96 -28.75
C LEU A 395 -38.98 -8.36 -29.61
N LYS A 396 -40.22 -8.11 -29.14
CA LYS A 396 -41.48 -8.41 -29.85
C LYS A 396 -41.62 -9.87 -30.34
N THR A 397 -40.81 -10.78 -29.84
CA THR A 397 -40.73 -12.20 -30.25
C THR A 397 -41.73 -13.11 -29.56
N CYS A 398 -42.50 -12.61 -28.58
CA CYS A 398 -43.34 -13.44 -27.72
C CYS A 398 -44.81 -12.98 -27.68
N ARG A 399 -45.75 -13.92 -27.76
CA ARG A 399 -47.18 -13.70 -27.43
C ARG A 399 -47.36 -13.81 -25.91
N ARG A 400 -48.00 -12.80 -25.30
CA ARG A 400 -48.14 -12.67 -23.83
C ARG A 400 -48.72 -13.92 -23.15
N ASP A 401 -49.56 -14.67 -23.86
CA ASP A 401 -50.32 -15.80 -23.29
C ASP A 401 -49.50 -17.11 -23.19
N LEU A 402 -48.34 -17.19 -23.86
CA LEU A 402 -47.47 -18.37 -23.91
C LEU A 402 -45.99 -17.97 -23.78
N CYS A 403 -45.66 -17.29 -22.68
CA CYS A 403 -44.31 -16.80 -22.43
C CYS A 403 -43.34 -17.95 -22.06
N PRO A 404 -42.27 -18.20 -22.83
CA PRO A 404 -41.29 -19.24 -22.53
C PRO A 404 -40.61 -19.08 -21.16
N LEU A 405 -40.44 -17.84 -20.69
CA LEU A 405 -39.88 -17.53 -19.37
C LEU A 405 -40.72 -18.13 -18.23
N GLU A 406 -42.05 -18.25 -18.38
CA GLU A 406 -42.88 -18.85 -17.33
C GLU A 406 -42.68 -20.36 -17.22
N LYS A 407 -42.46 -21.03 -18.36
CA LYS A 407 -42.14 -22.46 -18.36
C LYS A 407 -40.80 -22.74 -17.68
N VAL A 408 -39.79 -21.95 -18.02
CA VAL A 408 -38.45 -22.05 -17.40
C VAL A 408 -38.48 -21.69 -15.92
N ARG A 409 -39.27 -20.67 -15.52
CA ARG A 409 -39.47 -20.30 -14.12
C ARG A 409 -40.06 -21.45 -13.30
N GLN A 410 -41.12 -22.07 -13.81
CA GLN A 410 -41.82 -23.15 -13.10
C GLN A 410 -40.97 -24.41 -12.99
N LYS A 411 -40.29 -24.80 -14.08
CA LYS A 411 -39.48 -26.03 -14.11
C LYS A 411 -38.10 -25.86 -13.50
N LYS A 412 -37.58 -24.62 -13.44
CA LYS A 412 -36.19 -24.31 -13.03
C LYS A 412 -35.13 -25.07 -13.85
N GLU A 413 -35.47 -25.41 -15.09
CA GLU A 413 -34.61 -26.11 -16.05
C GLU A 413 -34.48 -25.29 -17.34
N PRO A 414 -33.33 -25.36 -18.04
CA PRO A 414 -33.17 -24.73 -19.35
C PRO A 414 -34.18 -25.25 -20.38
N ALA A 415 -34.64 -24.37 -21.26
CA ALA A 415 -35.48 -24.74 -22.39
C ALA A 415 -34.91 -24.17 -23.69
N SER A 416 -34.86 -25.00 -24.73
CA SER A 416 -34.39 -24.61 -26.06
C SER A 416 -35.49 -24.83 -27.09
N TYR A 417 -35.62 -23.91 -28.03
CA TYR A 417 -36.53 -24.03 -29.17
C TYR A 417 -35.94 -23.36 -30.41
N ILE A 418 -36.34 -23.85 -31.58
CA ILE A 418 -36.00 -23.24 -32.85
C ILE A 418 -37.17 -22.36 -33.29
N THR A 419 -36.88 -21.15 -33.71
CA THR A 419 -37.83 -20.22 -34.30
C THR A 419 -37.33 -19.72 -35.64
N SER A 420 -38.22 -19.38 -36.56
CA SER A 420 -37.85 -18.75 -37.82
C SER A 420 -38.43 -17.34 -37.91
N LEU A 421 -37.62 -16.44 -38.45
CA LEU A 421 -37.97 -15.04 -38.68
C LEU A 421 -37.70 -14.73 -40.15
N LYS A 422 -38.68 -14.11 -40.81
CA LYS A 422 -38.50 -13.58 -42.17
C LYS A 422 -37.73 -12.27 -42.10
N ALA A 423 -36.49 -12.28 -42.62
CA ALA A 423 -35.65 -11.11 -42.76
C ALA A 423 -35.58 -10.74 -44.26
N GLY A 424 -36.53 -9.93 -44.72
CA GLY A 424 -36.67 -9.61 -46.15
C GLY A 424 -37.15 -10.84 -46.96
N ASN A 425 -36.37 -11.24 -47.96
CA ASN A 425 -36.65 -12.42 -48.81
C ASN A 425 -36.05 -13.73 -48.27
N GLU A 426 -35.23 -13.69 -47.23
CA GLU A 426 -34.62 -14.88 -46.64
C GLU A 426 -35.29 -15.25 -45.31
N GLU A 427 -35.53 -16.54 -45.12
CA GLU A 427 -35.94 -17.11 -43.83
C GLU A 427 -34.70 -17.43 -43.01
N LYS A 428 -34.58 -16.79 -41.83
CA LYS A 428 -33.51 -17.06 -40.87
C LYS A 428 -34.04 -17.94 -39.75
N HIS A 429 -33.24 -18.92 -39.35
CA HIS A 429 -33.55 -19.84 -38.27
C HIS A 429 -32.66 -19.54 -37.06
N TYR A 430 -33.31 -19.34 -35.91
CA TYR A 430 -32.66 -19.04 -34.64
C TYR A 430 -32.94 -20.15 -33.63
N GLU A 431 -31.89 -20.68 -33.03
CA GLU A 431 -31.98 -21.50 -31.81
C GLU A 431 -31.95 -20.56 -30.61
N VAL A 432 -33.02 -20.57 -29.83
CA VAL A 432 -33.14 -19.78 -28.60
C VAL A 432 -33.05 -20.73 -27.42
N THR A 433 -32.08 -20.50 -26.53
CA THR A 433 -31.92 -21.23 -25.26
C THR A 433 -32.15 -20.29 -24.10
N LEU A 434 -33.09 -20.62 -23.23
CA LEU A 434 -33.45 -19.88 -22.03
C LEU A 434 -33.03 -20.68 -20.80
N SER A 435 -32.13 -20.12 -20.00
CA SER A 435 -31.60 -20.74 -18.78
C SER A 435 -31.97 -19.92 -17.54
N PRO A 436 -32.49 -20.53 -16.46
CA PRO A 436 -32.76 -19.81 -15.22
C PRO A 436 -31.47 -19.63 -14.40
N VAL A 437 -31.31 -18.45 -13.80
CA VAL A 437 -30.30 -18.16 -12.78
C VAL A 437 -31.01 -18.19 -11.42
N ILE A 438 -30.65 -19.17 -10.60
CA ILE A 438 -31.29 -19.44 -9.32
C ILE A 438 -30.48 -18.77 -8.21
N GLY A 439 -31.13 -17.92 -7.43
CA GLY A 439 -30.52 -17.26 -6.28
C GLY A 439 -30.33 -18.19 -5.08
N SER A 440 -29.70 -17.67 -4.03
CA SER A 440 -29.50 -18.41 -2.76
C SER A 440 -30.81 -18.77 -2.05
N SER A 441 -31.90 -18.06 -2.36
CA SER A 441 -33.26 -18.34 -1.89
C SER A 441 -33.92 -19.54 -2.58
N GLY A 442 -33.30 -20.10 -3.62
CA GLY A 442 -33.87 -21.14 -4.47
C GLY A 442 -34.85 -20.63 -5.52
N GLU A 443 -35.14 -19.32 -5.57
CA GLU A 443 -36.00 -18.69 -6.56
C GLU A 443 -35.22 -18.21 -7.80
N VAL A 444 -35.90 -18.11 -8.94
CA VAL A 444 -35.29 -17.62 -10.19
C VAL A 444 -35.16 -16.11 -10.14
N GLU A 445 -33.93 -15.61 -10.06
CA GLU A 445 -33.63 -14.18 -10.00
C GLU A 445 -33.50 -13.56 -11.40
N HIS A 446 -32.87 -14.29 -12.33
CA HIS A 446 -32.65 -13.85 -13.71
C HIS A 446 -32.87 -15.00 -14.69
N PHE A 447 -33.04 -14.67 -15.97
CA PHE A 447 -33.03 -15.58 -17.09
C PHE A 447 -31.94 -15.16 -18.06
N ILE A 448 -31.17 -16.12 -18.56
CA ILE A 448 -30.19 -15.93 -19.62
C ILE A 448 -30.77 -16.49 -20.89
N GLU A 449 -31.01 -15.62 -21.88
CA GLU A 449 -31.46 -15.99 -23.24
C GLU A 449 -30.26 -15.91 -24.19
N ILE A 450 -29.92 -17.05 -24.80
CA ILE A 450 -28.91 -17.16 -25.84
C ILE A 450 -29.62 -17.40 -27.16
N VAL A 451 -29.34 -16.57 -28.16
CA VAL A 451 -29.93 -16.62 -29.51
C VAL A 451 -28.81 -16.91 -30.51
N ARG A 452 -28.85 -18.07 -31.16
CA ARG A 452 -27.87 -18.49 -32.18
C ARG A 452 -28.53 -18.57 -33.54
N ASP A 453 -27.92 -17.94 -34.56
CA ASP A 453 -28.32 -18.12 -35.96
C ASP A 453 -27.79 -19.48 -36.45
N ILE A 454 -28.70 -20.41 -36.75
CA ILE A 454 -28.41 -21.78 -37.22
C ILE A 454 -28.75 -21.95 -38.71
N THR A 455 -29.04 -20.86 -39.43
CA THR A 455 -29.52 -20.92 -40.82
C THR A 455 -28.53 -21.62 -41.75
N ALA A 456 -27.24 -21.26 -41.67
CA ALA A 456 -26.20 -21.89 -42.48
C ALA A 456 -26.00 -23.37 -42.11
N GLN A 457 -26.10 -23.70 -40.83
CA GLN A 457 -25.96 -25.07 -40.33
C GLN A 457 -27.10 -25.97 -40.83
N LEU A 458 -28.35 -25.48 -40.78
CA LEU A 458 -29.50 -26.22 -41.30
C LEU A 458 -29.42 -26.42 -42.82
N LYS A 459 -28.99 -25.40 -43.58
CA LYS A 459 -28.77 -25.53 -45.04
C LYS A 459 -27.73 -26.61 -45.36
N LEU A 460 -26.58 -26.58 -44.69
CA LEU A 460 -25.53 -27.59 -44.87
C LEU A 460 -26.02 -29.00 -44.49
N GLN A 461 -26.75 -29.13 -43.39
CA GLN A 461 -27.28 -30.42 -42.95
C GLN A 461 -28.30 -30.99 -43.95
N GLN A 462 -29.10 -30.13 -44.57
CA GLN A 462 -30.06 -30.52 -45.60
C GLN A 462 -29.35 -30.95 -46.89
N GLU A 463 -28.35 -30.18 -47.37
CA GLU A 463 -27.53 -30.54 -48.53
C GLU A 463 -26.79 -31.87 -48.32
N GLN A 464 -26.29 -32.12 -47.10
CA GLN A 464 -25.61 -33.37 -46.77
C GLN A 464 -26.60 -34.55 -46.79
N MET A 465 -27.79 -34.40 -46.20
CA MET A 465 -28.81 -35.44 -46.21
C MET A 465 -29.25 -35.81 -47.64
N GLU A 466 -29.34 -34.82 -48.53
CA GLU A 466 -29.63 -35.06 -49.95
C GLU A 466 -28.51 -35.81 -50.65
N ARG A 467 -27.23 -35.48 -50.37
CA ARG A 467 -26.07 -36.22 -50.91
C ARG A 467 -26.02 -37.66 -50.42
N GLU A 468 -26.18 -37.90 -49.13
CA GLU A 468 -26.19 -39.25 -48.54
C GLU A 468 -27.31 -40.10 -49.15
N ARG A 469 -28.49 -39.51 -49.33
CA ARG A 469 -29.62 -40.18 -50.01
C ARG A 469 -29.27 -40.54 -51.45
N LEU A 470 -28.61 -39.64 -52.18
CA LEU A 470 -28.19 -39.89 -53.55
C LEU A 470 -27.14 -41.01 -53.64
N GLU A 471 -26.12 -40.99 -52.78
CA GLU A 471 -25.10 -42.04 -52.70
C GLU A 471 -25.72 -43.42 -52.45
N GLY A 472 -26.69 -43.50 -51.53
CA GLY A 472 -27.43 -44.73 -51.27
C GLY A 472 -28.17 -45.27 -52.49
N VAL A 473 -28.84 -44.39 -53.26
CA VAL A 473 -29.52 -44.78 -54.51
C VAL A 473 -28.51 -45.27 -55.56
N LEU A 474 -27.37 -44.59 -55.72
CA LEU A 474 -26.33 -44.96 -56.68
C LEU A 474 -25.68 -46.31 -56.32
N GLN A 475 -25.46 -46.57 -55.03
CA GLN A 475 -24.92 -47.86 -54.56
C GLN A 475 -25.88 -49.00 -54.86
N LEU A 476 -27.18 -48.84 -54.58
CA LEU A 476 -28.20 -49.84 -54.92
C LEU A 476 -28.26 -50.10 -56.42
N ALA A 477 -28.22 -49.05 -57.25
CA ALA A 477 -28.23 -49.20 -58.70
C ALA A 477 -27.02 -50.00 -59.21
N ARG A 478 -25.81 -49.75 -58.66
CA ARG A 478 -24.59 -50.51 -58.98
C ARG A 478 -24.70 -51.98 -58.58
N THR A 479 -25.19 -52.28 -57.38
CA THR A 479 -25.36 -53.65 -56.91
C THR A 479 -26.38 -54.42 -57.76
N VAL A 480 -27.55 -53.82 -58.01
CA VAL A 480 -28.61 -54.43 -58.84
C VAL A 480 -28.11 -54.66 -60.27
N ALA A 481 -27.39 -53.70 -60.86
CA ALA A 481 -26.81 -53.88 -62.18
C ALA A 481 -25.80 -55.04 -62.21
N HIS A 482 -24.96 -55.18 -61.19
CA HIS A 482 -24.01 -56.29 -61.08
C HIS A 482 -24.70 -57.66 -60.98
N GLU A 483 -25.73 -57.77 -60.13
CA GLU A 483 -26.50 -59.01 -59.98
C GLU A 483 -27.30 -59.37 -61.23
N LEU A 484 -27.82 -58.38 -61.98
CA LEU A 484 -28.51 -58.63 -63.25
C LEU A 484 -27.56 -58.99 -64.39
N ASN A 485 -26.35 -58.40 -64.42
CA ASN A 485 -25.35 -58.66 -65.45
C ASN A 485 -24.93 -60.14 -65.47
N THR A 486 -24.77 -60.76 -64.31
CA THR A 486 -24.26 -62.13 -64.19
C THR A 486 -25.13 -63.18 -64.92
N PRO A 487 -26.43 -63.35 -64.60
CA PRO A 487 -27.30 -64.29 -65.30
C PRO A 487 -27.56 -63.86 -66.74
N MET A 488 -27.55 -62.55 -67.03
CA MET A 488 -27.77 -62.05 -68.38
C MET A 488 -26.63 -62.34 -69.34
N PHE A 489 -25.36 -62.19 -68.92
CA PHE A 489 -24.21 -62.57 -69.74
C PHE A 489 -24.19 -64.07 -70.00
N ALA A 490 -24.57 -64.89 -69.00
CA ALA A 490 -24.73 -66.32 -69.17
C ALA A 490 -25.84 -66.64 -70.20
N ALA A 491 -27.05 -66.08 -70.02
CA ALA A 491 -28.17 -66.27 -70.94
C ALA A 491 -27.84 -65.79 -72.36
N LEU A 492 -27.17 -64.64 -72.50
CA LEU A 492 -26.75 -64.09 -73.79
C LEU A 492 -25.70 -64.98 -74.46
N GLY A 493 -24.70 -65.45 -73.72
CA GLY A 493 -23.69 -66.36 -74.22
C GLY A 493 -24.28 -67.69 -74.68
N THR A 494 -25.13 -68.31 -73.87
CA THR A 494 -25.83 -69.55 -74.25
C THR A 494 -26.73 -69.35 -75.46
N ALA A 495 -27.49 -68.26 -75.52
CA ALA A 495 -28.33 -67.95 -76.67
C ALA A 495 -27.48 -67.67 -77.93
N GLN A 496 -26.34 -67.01 -77.83
CA GLN A 496 -25.45 -66.77 -78.97
C GLN A 496 -24.80 -68.05 -79.50
N LEU A 497 -24.41 -68.97 -78.60
CA LEU A 497 -23.87 -70.28 -78.99
C LEU A 497 -24.94 -71.16 -79.66
N ALA A 498 -26.13 -71.22 -79.07
CA ALA A 498 -27.25 -71.93 -79.67
C ALA A 498 -27.63 -71.33 -81.04
N LEU A 499 -27.55 -70.00 -81.20
CA LEU A 499 -27.77 -69.33 -82.49
C LEU A 499 -26.67 -69.65 -83.51
N SER A 500 -25.40 -69.83 -83.10
CA SER A 500 -24.30 -70.15 -84.02
C SER A 500 -24.34 -71.58 -84.55
N ASP A 501 -24.99 -72.50 -83.83
CA ASP A 501 -25.12 -73.90 -84.20
C ASP A 501 -26.32 -74.17 -85.13
N LEU A 502 -27.20 -73.17 -85.31
CA LEU A 502 -28.39 -73.24 -86.16
C LEU A 502 -28.11 -72.65 -87.56
N LYS A 503 -28.74 -73.23 -88.58
CA LYS A 503 -28.75 -72.64 -89.93
C LYS A 503 -29.86 -71.60 -90.04
N GLU A 504 -29.72 -70.64 -90.95
CA GLU A 504 -30.67 -69.53 -91.13
C GLU A 504 -32.09 -69.99 -91.55
N ASP A 505 -32.23 -71.22 -92.06
CA ASP A 505 -33.51 -71.83 -92.44
C ASP A 505 -34.19 -72.62 -91.30
N ASP A 506 -33.58 -72.67 -90.11
CA ASP A 506 -34.14 -73.36 -88.94
C ASP A 506 -35.32 -72.56 -88.35
N PRO A 507 -36.49 -73.19 -88.08
CA PRO A 507 -37.69 -72.50 -87.58
C PRO A 507 -37.49 -71.66 -86.31
N ILE A 508 -36.48 -71.99 -85.47
CA ILE A 508 -36.24 -71.32 -84.18
C ILE A 508 -35.20 -70.19 -84.31
N TYR A 509 -34.52 -70.08 -85.45
CA TYR A 509 -33.42 -69.11 -85.66
C TYR A 509 -33.86 -67.66 -85.43
N GLU A 510 -35.04 -67.28 -85.93
CA GLU A 510 -35.57 -65.91 -85.81
C GLU A 510 -35.96 -65.56 -84.36
N ASP A 511 -36.57 -66.50 -83.64
CA ASP A 511 -36.92 -66.34 -82.22
C ASP A 511 -35.67 -66.17 -81.35
N LEU A 512 -34.62 -66.97 -81.60
CA LEU A 512 -33.35 -66.87 -80.89
C LEU A 512 -32.63 -65.55 -81.20
N GLN A 513 -32.71 -65.04 -82.43
CA GLN A 513 -32.19 -63.71 -82.76
C GLN A 513 -32.89 -62.60 -81.97
N ILE A 514 -34.22 -62.69 -81.79
CA ILE A 514 -34.98 -61.74 -80.98
C ILE A 514 -34.53 -61.81 -79.51
N ILE A 515 -34.34 -63.02 -78.96
CA ILE A 515 -33.84 -63.21 -77.59
C ILE A 515 -32.44 -62.59 -77.42
N VAL A 516 -31.50 -62.89 -78.32
CA VAL A 516 -30.15 -62.31 -78.31
C VAL A 516 -30.20 -60.78 -78.42
N ARG A 517 -31.06 -60.23 -79.29
CA ARG A 517 -31.23 -58.78 -79.45
C ARG A 517 -31.76 -58.13 -78.17
N ASN A 518 -32.76 -58.74 -77.52
CA ASN A 518 -33.32 -58.25 -76.27
C ASN A 518 -32.33 -58.35 -75.11
N LEU A 519 -31.59 -59.46 -74.99
CA LEU A 519 -30.54 -59.63 -73.99
C LEU A 519 -29.39 -58.63 -74.18
N LYS A 520 -28.97 -58.35 -75.43
CA LYS A 520 -28.00 -57.28 -75.72
C LYS A 520 -28.53 -55.91 -75.28
N LYS A 521 -29.81 -55.63 -75.55
CA LYS A 521 -30.45 -54.37 -75.13
C LYS A 521 -30.53 -54.24 -73.60
N MET A 522 -30.86 -55.32 -72.89
CA MET A 522 -30.85 -55.36 -71.42
C MET A 522 -29.43 -55.20 -70.85
N ALA A 523 -28.42 -55.78 -71.51
CA ALA A 523 -27.01 -55.66 -71.10
C ALA A 523 -26.51 -54.22 -71.28
N GLU A 524 -26.96 -53.54 -72.34
CA GLU A 524 -26.64 -52.12 -72.53
C GLU A 524 -27.31 -51.24 -71.47
N LEU A 525 -28.57 -51.50 -71.11
CA LEU A 525 -29.30 -50.75 -70.08
C LEU A 525 -28.72 -50.94 -68.68
N THR A 526 -28.38 -52.18 -68.31
CA THR A 526 -27.74 -52.48 -67.01
C THR A 526 -26.32 -51.93 -66.93
N LYS A 527 -25.56 -51.93 -68.03
CA LYS A 527 -24.27 -51.24 -68.11
C LYS A 527 -24.42 -49.73 -67.88
N LYS A 528 -25.42 -49.08 -68.50
CA LYS A 528 -25.74 -47.67 -68.25
C LYS A 528 -26.12 -47.43 -66.78
N MET A 529 -26.92 -48.32 -66.20
CA MET A 529 -27.32 -48.27 -64.78
C MET A 529 -26.14 -48.43 -63.81
N ALA A 530 -25.13 -49.24 -64.14
CA ALA A 530 -23.91 -49.37 -63.32
C ALA A 530 -23.01 -48.11 -63.34
N HIS A 531 -23.13 -47.27 -64.37
CA HIS A 531 -22.30 -46.08 -64.59
C HIS A 531 -23.05 -44.76 -64.34
N ILE A 532 -24.16 -44.79 -63.61
CA ILE A 532 -24.86 -43.56 -63.21
C ILE A 532 -23.95 -42.73 -62.29
N THR A 533 -23.80 -41.44 -62.61
CA THR A 533 -22.99 -40.49 -61.83
C THR A 533 -23.81 -39.41 -61.15
N HIS A 534 -25.01 -39.11 -61.65
CA HIS A 534 -25.89 -38.05 -61.13
C HIS A 534 -27.37 -38.45 -61.24
N TYR A 535 -28.24 -37.82 -60.45
CA TYR A 535 -29.68 -38.11 -60.44
C TYR A 535 -30.46 -37.19 -61.35
N GLU A 536 -30.94 -37.74 -62.47
CA GLU A 536 -31.93 -37.08 -63.31
C GLU A 536 -33.15 -37.95 -63.47
N THR A 537 -34.32 -37.32 -63.47
CA THR A 537 -35.60 -38.00 -63.65
C THR A 537 -36.32 -37.44 -64.86
N LYS A 538 -37.12 -38.29 -65.50
CA LYS A 538 -38.06 -37.91 -66.54
C LYS A 538 -39.46 -38.32 -66.12
N ASP A 539 -40.44 -37.56 -66.61
CA ASP A 539 -41.84 -37.89 -66.38
C ASP A 539 -42.18 -39.18 -67.13
N TYR A 540 -42.85 -40.09 -66.43
CA TYR A 540 -43.38 -41.34 -66.97
C TYR A 540 -44.88 -41.40 -66.68
N VAL A 541 -45.59 -42.27 -67.40
CA VAL A 541 -47.06 -42.33 -67.40
C VAL A 541 -47.66 -42.25 -65.97
N GLY A 542 -48.42 -41.18 -65.69
CA GLY A 542 -48.95 -40.84 -64.36
C GLY A 542 -48.11 -39.79 -63.62
N ASP A 543 -48.24 -39.73 -62.29
CA ASP A 543 -47.41 -38.86 -61.41
C ASP A 543 -46.07 -39.53 -61.03
N VAL A 544 -45.66 -40.57 -61.77
CA VAL A 544 -44.46 -41.35 -61.47
C VAL A 544 -43.30 -40.83 -62.28
N LYS A 545 -42.26 -40.34 -61.58
CA LYS A 545 -40.98 -39.98 -62.19
C LYS A 545 -40.04 -41.18 -62.18
N ILE A 546 -39.45 -41.51 -63.33
CA ILE A 546 -38.45 -42.57 -63.44
C ILE A 546 -37.07 -41.97 -63.71
N LEU A 547 -36.03 -42.69 -63.30
CA LEU A 547 -34.65 -42.27 -63.54
C LEU A 547 -34.37 -42.23 -65.05
N ASP A 548 -33.85 -41.11 -65.54
CA ASP A 548 -33.47 -40.97 -66.94
C ASP A 548 -32.06 -41.50 -67.17
N LEU A 549 -31.97 -42.81 -67.42
CA LEU A 549 -30.70 -43.55 -67.54
C LEU A 549 -29.74 -43.00 -68.62
N GLU A 550 -30.25 -42.32 -69.65
CA GLU A 550 -29.39 -41.73 -70.68
C GLU A 550 -28.64 -40.51 -70.17
N LYS A 551 -29.35 -39.57 -69.53
CA LYS A 551 -28.72 -38.35 -68.99
C LYS A 551 -27.97 -38.60 -67.69
N ALA A 552 -28.42 -39.55 -66.89
CA ALA A 552 -27.82 -39.90 -65.60
C ALA A 552 -26.46 -40.63 -65.74
N ALA A 553 -26.22 -41.29 -66.89
CA ALA A 553 -24.95 -41.97 -67.21
C ALA A 553 -23.95 -41.07 -67.97
N ASP A 554 -24.41 -40.14 -68.81
CA ASP A 554 -23.57 -39.28 -69.68
C ASP A 554 -23.02 -38.00 -69.00
N GLY A 555 -22.74 -38.06 -67.71
CA GLY A 555 -22.14 -36.96 -66.94
C GLY A 555 -20.64 -36.71 -67.22
N GLY A 556 -20.16 -36.93 -68.45
CA GLY A 556 -18.73 -36.85 -68.78
C GLY A 556 -18.35 -36.40 -70.19
N GLN A 557 -19.30 -36.01 -71.05
CA GLN A 557 -18.97 -35.41 -72.36
C GLN A 557 -19.95 -34.30 -72.78
N LYS A 558 -20.00 -33.20 -72.02
CA LYS A 558 -20.31 -31.88 -72.57
C LYS A 558 -19.36 -30.85 -71.96
N LYS A 559 -18.74 -30.06 -72.84
CA LYS A 559 -17.93 -28.87 -72.55
C LYS A 559 -18.66 -27.87 -71.67
#